data_AF-A0A818TBA4-F1
#
_entry.id   AF-A0A818TBA4-F1
#
_cell.length_a   1.000
_cell.length_b   1.000
_cell.length_c   1.000
_cell.angle_alpha   90.00
_cell.angle_beta   90.00
_cell.angle_gamma   90.00
#
_symmetry.space_group_name_H-M   'P 1'
#
loop_
_entity.id
_entity.type
_entity.pdbx_description
1 polymer ?
#
loop_
_entity_poly.entity_id
_entity_poly.type
_entity_poly.pdbx_seq_one_letter_code
_entity_poly.pdbx_strand_id
1 'polypeptide(L)'
;MYRSYPNVLPVANKYLGHKLLLKTQADHENHIKNARSVLNLTESTSRFHLTQSFRHKQVKEHELSMIKQENERLRRRMRRTESLVDTHNNYVLHSLNIAQRQREKIQHENEFHRLQKQISQVRPSYPATRFQQDYAKKQDVKKRLSRFPSNDK
;
A
#
# COMPACT_ATOMS: atom_id res chain seq x y z
N MET A 1 52.11 40.37 44.48
CA MET A 1 51.44 39.07 44.64
C MET A 1 50.83 38.64 43.32
N TYR A 2 51.19 37.48 42.78
CA TYR A 2 50.60 36.95 41.54
C TYR A 2 49.19 36.42 41.83
N ARG A 3 48.16 36.98 41.19
CA ARG A 3 46.78 36.46 41.24
C ARG A 3 46.67 35.33 40.21
N SER A 4 46.51 34.08 40.68
CA SER A 4 46.09 32.97 39.83
C SER A 4 44.57 32.82 39.93
N TYR A 5 43.89 32.83 38.79
CA TYR A 5 42.45 32.55 38.73
C TYR A 5 42.26 31.03 38.57
N PRO A 6 41.30 30.40 39.29
CA PRO A 6 40.97 29.01 39.06
C PRO A 6 40.43 28.83 37.63
N ASN A 7 40.90 27.80 36.94
CA ASN A 7 40.48 27.52 35.58
C ASN A 7 39.02 27.02 35.60
N VAL A 8 38.16 27.64 34.80
CA VAL A 8 36.73 27.30 34.69
C VAL A 8 36.54 25.94 34.00
N LEU A 9 37.53 25.52 33.22
CA LEU A 9 37.52 24.25 32.52
C LEU A 9 37.96 23.11 33.44
N PRO A 10 37.32 21.92 33.33
CA PRO A 10 37.59 20.78 34.21
C PRO A 10 39.03 20.27 34.08
N VAL A 11 39.73 20.63 32.99
CA VAL A 11 41.14 20.32 32.81
C VAL A 11 41.88 21.49 32.16
N ALA A 12 42.95 21.96 32.80
CA ALA A 12 43.79 23.04 32.27
C ALA A 12 44.70 22.59 31.10
N ASN A 13 45.01 21.29 31.02
CA ASN A 13 45.85 20.70 29.98
C ASN A 13 45.01 20.22 28.79
N LYS A 14 45.31 20.72 27.58
CA LYS A 14 44.65 20.36 26.32
C LYS A 14 44.67 18.85 26.04
N TYR A 15 45.79 18.17 26.30
CA TYR A 15 45.92 16.73 26.05
C TYR A 15 44.97 15.91 26.94
N LEU A 16 44.90 16.25 28.22
CA LEU A 16 44.02 15.58 29.17
C LEU A 16 42.54 15.90 28.90
N GLY A 17 42.23 17.13 28.46
CA GLY A 17 40.89 17.48 27.99
C GLY A 17 40.44 16.65 26.78
N HIS A 18 41.33 16.48 25.79
CA HIS A 18 41.05 15.62 24.63
C HIS A 18 40.83 14.15 25.03
N LYS A 19 41.66 13.60 25.92
CA LYS A 19 41.52 12.22 26.41
C LYS A 19 40.21 12.02 27.18
N LEU A 20 39.79 13.02 27.96
CA LEU A 20 38.51 13.00 28.67
C LEU A 20 37.33 12.99 27.69
N LEU A 21 37.38 13.83 26.66
CA LEU A 21 36.33 13.92 25.64
C LEU A 21 36.15 12.57 24.91
N LEU A 22 37.24 11.95 24.48
CA LEU A 22 37.21 10.62 23.85
C LEU A 22 36.60 9.55 24.77
N LYS A 23 36.95 9.58 26.06
CA LYS A 23 36.39 8.65 27.03
C LYS A 23 34.89 8.86 27.20
N THR A 24 34.43 10.10 27.34
CA THR A 24 33.00 10.40 27.48
C THR A 24 32.20 10.00 26.25
N GLN A 25 32.77 10.14 25.05
CA GLN A 25 32.14 9.69 23.81
C GLN A 25 32.02 8.16 23.78
N ALA A 26 33.10 7.44 24.11
CA ALA A 26 33.07 5.98 24.17
C ALA A 26 32.06 5.45 25.21
N ASP A 27 31.99 6.08 26.38
CA ASP A 27 31.04 5.73 27.43
C ASP A 27 29.58 5.97 26.96
N HIS A 28 29.33 7.05 26.23
CA HIS A 28 28.02 7.34 25.65
C HIS A 28 27.61 6.31 24.60
N GLU A 29 28.51 5.98 23.67
CA GLU A 29 28.26 4.97 22.64
C GLU A 29 27.96 3.60 23.26
N ASN A 30 28.68 3.22 24.32
CA ASN A 30 28.43 1.99 25.06
C ASN A 30 27.06 2.02 25.76
N HIS A 31 26.66 3.17 26.30
CA HIS A 31 25.35 3.31 26.93
C HIS A 31 24.20 3.20 25.92
N ILE A 32 24.37 3.73 24.70
CA ILE A 32 23.40 3.58 23.62
C ILE A 32 23.31 2.11 23.18
N LYS A 33 24.46 1.45 22.96
CA LYS A 33 24.50 0.05 22.52
C LYS A 33 23.88 -0.91 23.52
N ASN A 34 24.04 -0.65 24.81
CA ASN A 34 23.51 -1.49 25.89
C ASN A 34 22.07 -1.12 26.30
N ALA A 35 21.49 -0.05 25.73
CA ALA A 35 20.12 0.32 26.02
C ALA A 35 19.17 -0.75 25.47
N ARG A 36 18.34 -1.33 26.35
CA ARG A 36 17.31 -2.29 25.93
C ARG A 36 16.17 -1.55 25.23
N SER A 37 15.71 -2.09 24.10
CA SER A 37 14.46 -1.66 23.47
C SER A 37 13.31 -1.77 24.46
N VAL A 38 12.57 -0.68 24.67
CA VAL A 38 11.35 -0.67 25.48
C VAL A 38 10.21 -1.43 24.79
N LEU A 39 10.29 -1.58 23.46
CA LEU A 39 9.28 -2.24 22.64
C LEU A 39 9.68 -3.71 22.43
N ASN A 40 8.86 -4.62 22.96
CA ASN A 40 8.92 -6.04 22.58
C ASN A 40 8.31 -6.19 21.18
N LEU A 41 9.17 -6.25 20.16
CA LEU A 41 8.79 -6.48 18.75
C LEU A 41 8.72 -7.97 18.40
N THR A 42 8.84 -8.87 19.37
CA THR A 42 8.61 -10.29 19.14
C THR A 42 7.15 -10.50 18.79
N GLU A 43 6.87 -10.85 17.53
CA GLU A 43 5.54 -11.22 17.08
C GLU A 43 4.96 -12.27 18.03
N SER A 44 3.82 -11.95 18.65
CA SER A 44 3.15 -12.91 19.53
C SER A 44 2.84 -14.16 18.71
N THR A 45 3.33 -15.32 19.15
CA THR A 45 3.04 -16.62 18.55
C THR A 45 1.53 -16.71 18.35
N SER A 46 1.08 -16.64 17.09
CA SER A 46 -0.33 -16.65 16.76
C SER A 46 -0.95 -17.87 17.43
N ARG A 47 -1.86 -17.62 18.35
CA ARG A 47 -2.50 -18.66 19.17
C ARG A 47 -3.15 -19.68 18.24
N PHE A 48 -2.69 -20.93 18.29
CA PHE A 48 -3.23 -22.06 17.52
C PHE A 48 -4.74 -22.29 17.74
N HIS A 49 -5.32 -21.77 18.82
CA HIS A 49 -6.77 -21.81 19.05
C HIS A 49 -7.58 -20.73 18.31
N LEU A 50 -6.91 -19.71 17.73
CA LEU A 50 -7.52 -18.71 16.84
C LEU A 50 -7.56 -19.20 15.39
N THR A 51 -6.80 -20.23 15.03
CA THR A 51 -6.95 -20.89 13.73
C THR A 51 -8.23 -21.71 13.78
N GLN A 52 -9.31 -21.14 13.23
CA GLN A 52 -10.62 -21.75 13.08
C GLN A 52 -10.52 -23.24 12.74
N SER A 53 -11.08 -24.10 13.61
CA SER A 53 -11.00 -25.56 13.51
C SER A 53 -11.29 -26.04 12.09
N PHE A 54 -10.43 -26.93 11.57
CA PHE A 54 -10.52 -27.45 10.20
C PHE A 54 -11.92 -28.02 9.88
N ARG A 55 -12.55 -28.71 10.85
CA ARG A 55 -13.91 -29.24 10.70
C ARG A 55 -14.94 -28.13 10.48
N HIS A 56 -14.81 -26.98 11.13
CA HIS A 56 -15.71 -25.84 10.94
C HIS A 56 -15.57 -25.24 9.54
N LYS A 57 -14.35 -25.21 8.99
CA LYS A 57 -14.12 -24.78 7.61
C LYS A 57 -14.77 -25.74 6.61
N GLN A 58 -14.59 -27.05 6.81
CA GLN A 58 -15.20 -28.08 5.96
C GLN A 58 -16.74 -28.02 5.97
N VAL A 59 -17.35 -27.82 7.15
CA VAL A 59 -18.81 -27.66 7.26
C VAL A 59 -19.29 -26.43 6.49
N LYS A 60 -18.62 -25.29 6.65
CA LYS A 60 -18.95 -24.06 5.90
C LYS A 60 -18.78 -24.22 4.39
N GLU A 61 -17.72 -24.89 3.95
CA GLU A 61 -17.49 -25.15 2.53
C GLU A 61 -18.57 -26.05 1.95
N HIS A 62 -18.99 -27.08 2.68
CA HIS A 62 -20.09 -27.96 2.29
C HIS A 62 -21.42 -27.20 2.19
N GLU A 63 -21.78 -26.41 3.20
CA GLU A 63 -22.98 -25.56 3.18
C GLU A 63 -22.97 -24.58 2.00
N LEU A 64 -21.83 -23.91 1.75
CA LEU A 64 -21.67 -23.01 0.61
C LEU A 64 -21.80 -23.75 -0.73
N SER A 65 -21.31 -24.98 -0.83
CA SER A 65 -21.45 -25.82 -2.02
C SER A 65 -22.92 -26.15 -2.30
N MET A 66 -23.67 -26.53 -1.26
CA MET A 66 -25.11 -26.81 -1.37
C MET A 66 -25.90 -25.57 -1.81
N ILE A 67 -25.61 -24.40 -1.23
CA ILE A 67 -26.24 -23.14 -1.62
C ILE A 67 -25.93 -22.80 -3.08
N LYS A 68 -24.67 -22.96 -3.53
CA LYS A 68 -24.29 -22.71 -4.93
C LYS A 68 -25.02 -23.63 -5.90
N GLN A 69 -25.12 -24.93 -5.56
CA GLN A 69 -25.82 -25.90 -6.39
C GLN A 69 -27.31 -25.56 -6.51
N GLU A 70 -27.94 -25.18 -5.39
CA GLU A 70 -29.35 -24.79 -5.37
C GLU A 70 -29.59 -23.48 -6.14
N ASN A 71 -28.71 -22.49 -6.01
CA ASN A 71 -28.78 -21.24 -6.77
C ASN A 71 -28.65 -21.48 -8.28
N GLU A 72 -27.76 -22.38 -8.70
CA GLU A 72 -27.63 -22.77 -10.12
C GLU A 72 -28.89 -23.49 -10.62
N ARG A 73 -29.48 -24.37 -9.79
CA ARG A 73 -30.74 -25.05 -10.11
C ARG A 73 -31.87 -24.03 -10.29
N LEU A 74 -32.02 -23.10 -9.36
CA LEU A 74 -33.01 -22.02 -9.41
C LEU A 74 -32.78 -21.11 -10.63
N ARG A 75 -31.54 -20.69 -10.89
CA ARG A 75 -31.18 -19.87 -12.06
C ARG A 75 -31.53 -20.56 -13.37
N ARG A 76 -31.31 -21.88 -13.50
CA ARG A 76 -31.74 -22.64 -14.69
C ARG A 76 -33.25 -22.70 -14.82
N ARG A 77 -34.00 -22.82 -13.72
CA ARG A 77 -35.47 -22.77 -13.73
C ARG A 77 -35.97 -21.38 -14.14
N MET A 78 -35.42 -20.32 -13.55
CA MET A 78 -35.76 -18.92 -13.88
C MET A 78 -35.51 -18.61 -15.36
N ARG A 79 -34.37 -19.03 -15.91
CA ARG A 79 -34.06 -18.86 -17.35
C ARG A 79 -35.02 -19.61 -18.27
N ARG A 80 -35.55 -20.76 -17.85
CA ARG A 80 -36.55 -21.49 -18.64
C ARG A 80 -37.90 -20.77 -18.62
N THR A 81 -38.27 -20.17 -17.50
CA THR A 81 -39.53 -19.43 -17.34
C THR A 81 -39.52 -18.04 -18.00
N GLU A 82 -38.34 -17.41 -18.18
CA GLU A 82 -38.18 -16.14 -18.91
C GLU A 82 -38.73 -16.17 -20.35
N SER A 83 -38.82 -17.35 -20.98
CA SER A 83 -39.30 -17.52 -22.36
C SER A 83 -40.79 -17.79 -22.51
N LEU A 84 -41.51 -18.07 -21.42
CA LEU A 84 -42.93 -18.50 -21.44
C LEU A 84 -43.90 -17.46 -20.88
N VAL A 85 -43.41 -16.50 -20.09
CA VAL A 85 -44.22 -15.40 -19.55
C VAL A 85 -43.42 -14.12 -19.72
N ASP A 86 -44.08 -13.10 -20.26
CA ASP A 86 -43.59 -11.75 -20.48
C ASP A 86 -43.24 -11.10 -19.12
N THR A 87 -42.08 -11.49 -18.58
CA THR A 87 -41.59 -11.14 -17.23
C THR A 87 -40.58 -10.01 -17.24
N HIS A 88 -40.31 -9.44 -18.41
CA HIS A 88 -39.57 -8.18 -18.51
C HIS A 88 -40.51 -7.02 -18.20
N ASN A 89 -40.61 -6.72 -16.91
CA ASN A 89 -41.23 -5.47 -16.50
C ASN A 89 -40.24 -4.34 -16.82
N ASN A 90 -40.39 -3.73 -18.00
CA ASN A 90 -39.66 -2.53 -18.41
C ASN A 90 -40.16 -1.32 -17.60
N TYR A 91 -39.93 -1.35 -16.28
CA TYR A 91 -40.16 -0.18 -15.45
C TYR A 91 -39.17 0.90 -15.86
N VAL A 92 -39.67 1.92 -16.54
CA VAL A 92 -38.92 3.17 -16.70
C VAL A 92 -38.86 3.79 -15.31
N LEU A 93 -37.69 3.69 -14.66
CA LEU A 93 -37.43 4.36 -13.39
C LEU A 93 -37.59 5.87 -13.62
N HIS A 94 -38.73 6.45 -13.27
CA HIS A 94 -38.97 7.88 -13.32
C HIS A 94 -38.35 8.54 -12.08
N SER A 95 -37.12 9.04 -12.24
CA SER A 95 -36.50 9.94 -11.28
C SER A 95 -36.79 11.38 -11.70
N LEU A 96 -37.18 12.23 -10.74
CA LEU A 96 -37.44 13.65 -10.96
C LEU A 96 -36.23 14.39 -11.58
N ASN A 97 -35.02 13.83 -11.48
CA ASN A 97 -33.77 14.44 -11.96
C ASN A 97 -33.23 13.84 -13.27
N ILE A 98 -34.01 13.05 -14.01
CA ILE A 98 -33.51 12.39 -15.25
C ILE A 98 -33.09 13.41 -16.30
N ALA A 99 -33.90 14.45 -16.52
CA ALA A 99 -33.60 15.47 -17.51
C ALA A 99 -32.30 16.21 -17.18
N GLN A 100 -32.07 16.52 -15.90
CA GLN A 100 -30.83 17.14 -15.45
C GLN A 100 -29.64 16.18 -15.64
N ARG A 101 -29.76 14.92 -15.20
CA ARG A 101 -28.70 13.91 -15.37
C ARG A 101 -28.34 13.67 -16.83
N GLN A 102 -29.32 13.65 -17.73
CA GLN A 102 -29.08 13.49 -19.17
C GLN A 102 -28.32 14.69 -19.73
N ARG A 103 -28.64 15.92 -19.30
CA ARG A 103 -27.90 17.13 -19.69
C ARG A 103 -26.46 17.10 -19.17
N GLU A 104 -26.27 16.75 -17.90
CA GLU A 104 -24.95 16.60 -17.29
C GLU A 104 -24.12 15.53 -18.00
N LYS A 105 -24.74 14.39 -18.36
CA LYS A 105 -24.09 13.33 -19.13
C LYS A 105 -23.61 13.84 -20.49
N ILE A 106 -24.46 14.56 -21.23
CA ILE A 106 -24.10 15.15 -22.53
C ILE A 106 -22.97 16.18 -22.35
N GLN A 107 -23.01 17.00 -21.30
CA GLN A 107 -21.94 17.95 -20.99
C GLN A 107 -20.61 17.24 -20.74
N HIS A 108 -20.61 16.22 -19.87
CA HIS A 108 -19.42 15.42 -19.61
C HIS A 108 -18.89 14.72 -20.85
N GLU A 109 -19.76 14.16 -21.69
CA GLU A 109 -19.35 13.56 -22.95
C GLU A 109 -18.70 14.61 -23.87
N ASN A 110 -19.28 15.80 -24.01
CA ASN A 110 -18.72 16.87 -24.82
C ASN A 110 -17.35 17.35 -24.30
N GLU A 111 -17.21 17.52 -22.98
CA GLU A 111 -15.94 17.86 -22.33
C GLU A 111 -14.89 16.78 -22.54
N PHE A 112 -15.27 15.50 -22.37
CA PHE A 112 -14.40 14.37 -22.60
C PHE A 112 -13.87 14.36 -24.04
N HIS A 113 -14.75 14.50 -25.03
CA HIS A 113 -14.36 14.56 -26.44
C HIS A 113 -13.46 15.76 -26.74
N ARG A 114 -13.72 16.92 -26.12
CA ARG A 114 -12.86 18.10 -26.25
C ARG A 114 -11.45 17.84 -25.70
N LEU A 115 -11.35 17.33 -24.47
CA LEU A 115 -10.08 16.99 -23.83
C LEU A 115 -9.32 15.94 -24.63
N GLN A 116 -10.00 14.91 -25.11
CA GLN A 116 -9.40 13.86 -25.93
C GLN A 116 -8.81 14.43 -27.22
N LYS A 117 -9.52 15.34 -27.90
CA LYS A 117 -9.00 16.06 -29.08
C LYS A 117 -7.77 16.91 -28.74
N GLN A 118 -7.78 17.60 -27.60
CA GLN A 118 -6.61 18.37 -27.16
C GLN A 118 -5.42 17.46 -26.89
N ILE A 119 -5.62 16.37 -26.16
CA ILE A 119 -4.56 15.39 -25.85
C ILE A 119 -4.01 14.76 -27.13
N SER A 120 -4.85 14.46 -28.12
CA SER A 120 -4.39 13.85 -29.37
C SER A 120 -3.63 14.83 -30.28
N GLN A 121 -3.95 16.13 -30.20
CA GLN A 121 -3.25 17.18 -30.96
C GLN A 121 -1.91 17.57 -30.32
N VAL A 122 -1.77 17.43 -29.01
CA VAL A 122 -0.50 17.67 -28.30
C VAL A 122 0.47 16.55 -28.63
N ARG A 123 1.54 16.88 -29.37
CA ARG A 123 2.68 15.97 -29.53
C ARG A 123 3.40 15.85 -28.19
N PRO A 124 3.75 14.64 -27.72
CA PRO A 124 4.52 14.49 -26.50
C PRO A 124 5.88 15.20 -26.69
N SER A 125 6.22 16.11 -25.78
CA SER A 125 7.51 16.83 -25.77
C SER A 125 8.70 15.87 -25.65
N TYR A 126 8.45 14.67 -25.13
CA TYR A 126 9.47 13.66 -24.88
C TYR A 126 9.33 12.47 -25.84
N PRO A 127 10.45 11.92 -26.33
CA PRO A 127 10.43 10.74 -27.18
C PRO A 127 9.97 9.53 -26.37
N ALA A 128 8.77 9.00 -26.70
CA ALA A 128 8.20 7.82 -26.05
C ALA A 128 9.15 6.61 -26.07
N THR A 129 9.97 6.51 -27.11
CA THR A 129 11.03 5.51 -27.27
C THR A 129 12.10 5.59 -26.18
N ARG A 130 12.50 6.80 -25.74
CA ARG A 130 13.47 6.97 -24.66
C ARG A 130 12.91 6.48 -23.33
N PHE A 131 11.66 6.80 -23.04
CA PHE A 131 10.99 6.31 -21.82
C PHE A 131 10.87 4.79 -21.79
N GLN A 132 10.53 4.16 -22.93
CA GLN A 132 10.49 2.70 -23.03
C GLN A 132 11.87 2.07 -22.79
N GLN A 133 12.92 2.64 -23.37
CA GLN A 133 14.30 2.19 -23.16
C GLN A 133 14.74 2.38 -21.70
N ASP A 134 14.46 3.52 -21.10
CA ASP A 134 14.81 3.80 -19.70
C ASP A 134 14.01 2.91 -18.74
N TYR A 135 12.75 2.63 -19.05
CA TYR A 135 11.94 1.67 -18.31
C TYR A 135 12.51 0.25 -18.41
N ALA A 136 12.88 -0.20 -19.61
CA ALA A 136 13.50 -1.51 -19.81
C ALA A 136 14.82 -1.64 -19.02
N LYS A 137 15.69 -0.61 -19.08
CA LYS A 137 16.93 -0.55 -18.30
C LYS A 137 16.67 -0.63 -16.79
N LYS A 138 15.67 0.10 -16.29
CA LYS A 138 15.28 0.04 -14.86
C LYS A 138 14.77 -1.33 -14.46
N GLN A 139 14.00 -2.00 -15.31
CA GLN A 139 13.54 -3.37 -15.06
C GLN A 139 14.71 -4.36 -15.01
N ASP A 140 15.69 -4.22 -15.89
CA ASP A 140 16.89 -5.07 -15.86
C ASP A 140 17.72 -4.84 -14.60
N VAL A 141 17.89 -3.58 -14.17
CA VAL A 141 18.55 -3.26 -12.91
C VAL A 141 17.77 -3.84 -11.73
N LYS A 142 16.44 -3.69 -11.71
CA LYS A 142 15.58 -4.28 -10.65
C LYS A 142 15.73 -5.80 -10.59
N LYS A 143 15.76 -6.49 -11.73
CA LYS A 143 15.99 -7.95 -11.81
C LYS A 143 17.38 -8.37 -11.32
N ARG A 144 18.40 -7.52 -11.54
CA ARG A 144 19.75 -7.77 -11.04
C ARG A 144 19.82 -7.55 -9.53
N LEU A 145 19.19 -6.48 -9.03
CA LEU A 145 19.11 -6.17 -7.61
C LEU A 145 18.29 -7.21 -6.84
N SER A 146 17.22 -7.76 -7.42
CA SER A 146 16.42 -8.82 -6.80
C SER A 146 17.14 -10.15 -6.62
N ARG A 147 18.34 -10.32 -7.19
CA ARG A 147 19.20 -11.49 -6.93
C ARG A 147 19.94 -11.39 -5.61
N PHE A 148 20.06 -10.19 -5.06
CA PHE A 148 20.66 -9.98 -3.75
C PHE A 148 19.55 -9.94 -2.70
N PRO A 149 19.71 -10.65 -1.56
CA PRO A 149 18.76 -10.54 -0.46
C PRO A 149 18.74 -9.10 0.05
N SER A 150 17.54 -8.58 0.32
CA SER A 150 17.40 -7.24 0.93
C SER A 150 18.01 -7.30 2.33
N ASN A 151 19.01 -6.46 2.58
CA ASN A 151 19.68 -6.32 3.89
C ASN A 151 18.85 -5.50 4.89
N ASP A 152 17.52 -5.55 4.76
CA ASP A 152 16.61 -4.93 5.71
C ASP A 152 16.47 -5.91 6.88
N LYS A 153 17.32 -5.69 7.89
CA LYS A 153 17.20 -6.24 9.23
C LYS A 153 16.24 -5.40 10.05
#